data_AF-Q8DJN2-F1
#
_entry.id   AF-Q8DJN2-F1
#
_cell.length_a   1.000
_cell.length_b   1.000
_cell.length_c   1.000
_cell.angle_alpha   90.00
_cell.angle_beta   90.00
_cell.angle_gamma   90.00
#
_symmetry.space_group_name_H-M   'P 1'
#
loop_
_entity.id
_entity.type
_entity.pdbx_description
1 polymer ?
#
loop_
_entity_poly.entity_id
_entity_poly.type
_entity_poly.pdbx_seq_one_letter_code
_entity_poly.pdbx_strand_id
1 'polypeptide(L)'
;MIVTVGLLAGAIALLAWGLYRNLPYGKLGIVAWLQTLVLMLPWLVVFGSLSFGIAINFAAVLFGLVFSIVAYIALGRWLRSLAVTAELPLATSGRSELEQATPEQTTAAPPTEKPSLPPEDLQAIQSIFSVDTYFATDYLPYKGGVICPGNLRGEAKAVHQQLTERLQAALPDRYRLFMVPNSEGKPMVVILPMTTEPIRSGKLQKLAAVFLAVATLGTCLETSAILQGFSLVGNPTAGLFQRSLPFALGLFGIAAVREVGHWLMAKRYQARLGPPIFLPAWQLGTFGAMTRLESFLANRSQLFDIGAAGAIAAGSVALLLLGTGFILSPTPQGLEVPTIFFQGSILVGTIAKLFLGQQLQSEVVRVHPLVILGWLGLIMTALNLMPAGQLDGGRMIQAIYGTKTAKRLTIITLVVLGLVAIVNPLALYWALVILLLQRDVDQPSLDEITEPDDIRAGLGLLLLFLMAATLIPMAPGLAGRLGIGG
;
A
#
# COMPACT_ATOMS: atom_id res chain seq x y z
N MET A 1 -25.86 20.70 22.12
CA MET A 1 -25.06 21.69 22.90
C MET A 1 -24.76 21.24 24.32
N ILE A 2 -25.75 20.92 25.18
CA ILE A 2 -25.49 20.57 26.60
C ILE A 2 -24.55 19.36 26.76
N VAL A 3 -24.75 18.30 25.96
CA VAL A 3 -23.91 17.08 26.01
C VAL A 3 -22.49 17.35 25.51
N THR A 4 -22.32 18.13 24.44
CA THR A 4 -21.01 18.41 23.84
C THR A 4 -20.18 19.37 24.70
N VAL A 5 -20.82 20.37 25.31
CA VAL A 5 -20.19 21.26 26.30
C VAL A 5 -19.82 20.50 27.56
N GLY A 6 -20.66 19.58 28.04
CA GLY A 6 -20.36 18.70 29.16
C GLY A 6 -19.16 17.77 28.92
N LEU A 7 -19.05 17.21 27.71
CA LEU A 7 -17.89 16.39 27.30
C LEU A 7 -16.60 17.21 27.19
N LEU A 8 -16.68 18.44 26.66
CA LEU A 8 -15.53 19.35 26.59
C LEU A 8 -15.03 19.74 27.99
N ALA A 9 -15.96 20.08 28.90
CA ALA A 9 -15.64 20.39 30.28
C ALA A 9 -15.04 19.19 31.02
N GLY A 10 -15.58 17.99 30.79
CA GLY A 10 -15.02 16.74 31.33
C GLY A 10 -13.61 16.43 30.80
N ALA A 11 -13.35 16.66 29.51
CA ALA A 11 -12.04 16.45 28.92
C ALA A 11 -10.99 17.46 29.45
N ILE A 12 -11.39 18.73 29.65
CA ILE A 12 -10.53 19.75 30.27
C ILE A 12 -10.25 19.39 31.74
N ALA A 13 -11.26 18.94 32.49
CA ALA A 13 -11.09 18.49 33.87
C ALA A 13 -10.17 17.26 33.97
N LEU A 14 -10.26 16.30 33.05
CA LEU A 14 -9.36 15.15 32.97
C LEU A 14 -7.92 15.56 32.63
N LEU A 15 -7.73 16.54 31.74
CA LEU A 15 -6.40 17.06 31.44
C LEU A 15 -5.79 17.82 32.62
N ALA A 16 -6.59 18.63 33.34
CA ALA A 16 -6.17 19.34 34.54
C ALA A 16 -5.83 18.36 35.69
N TRP A 17 -6.65 17.33 35.87
CA TRP A 17 -6.37 16.23 36.80
C TRP A 17 -5.09 15.46 36.41
N GLY A 18 -4.92 15.19 35.13
CA GLY A 18 -3.71 14.59 34.59
C GLY A 18 -2.46 15.43 34.85
N LEU A 19 -2.56 16.76 34.78
CA LEU A 19 -1.44 17.67 35.11
C LEU A 19 -1.14 17.63 36.60
N TYR A 20 -2.17 17.73 37.45
CA TYR A 20 -2.06 17.63 38.91
C TYR A 20 -1.38 16.34 39.36
N ARG A 21 -1.75 15.20 38.74
CA ARG A 21 -1.14 13.90 39.01
C ARG A 21 0.32 13.79 38.55
N ASN A 22 0.70 14.51 37.50
CA ASN A 22 2.04 14.44 36.91
C ASN A 22 3.05 15.46 37.46
N LEU A 23 2.56 16.53 38.12
CA LEU A 23 3.38 17.53 38.83
C LEU A 23 4.40 16.96 39.85
N PRO A 24 4.08 15.92 40.65
CA PRO A 24 5.02 15.32 41.60
C PRO A 24 6.24 14.65 40.96
N TYR A 25 6.15 14.25 39.69
CA TYR A 25 7.23 13.57 38.95
C TYR A 25 8.19 14.56 38.26
N GLY A 26 8.12 15.85 38.61
CA GLY A 26 9.02 16.89 38.13
C GLY A 26 9.00 17.06 36.60
N LYS A 27 10.16 17.38 36.01
CA LYS A 27 10.29 17.62 34.56
C LYS A 27 9.84 16.42 33.71
N LEU A 28 10.05 15.19 34.19
CA LEU A 28 9.70 13.96 33.47
C LEU A 28 8.18 13.78 33.38
N GLY A 29 7.47 13.98 34.49
CA GLY A 29 6.00 13.92 34.53
C GLY A 29 5.34 14.98 33.67
N ILE A 30 5.86 16.22 33.72
CA ILE A 30 5.31 17.33 32.93
C ILE A 30 5.44 17.03 31.42
N VAL A 31 6.58 16.50 30.97
CA VAL A 31 6.78 16.16 29.54
C VAL A 31 5.90 15.00 29.11
N ALA A 32 5.70 13.97 29.95
CA ALA A 32 4.79 12.87 29.66
C ALA A 32 3.32 13.32 29.57
N TRP A 33 2.91 14.24 30.45
CA TRP A 33 1.59 14.86 30.37
C TRP A 33 1.45 15.69 29.09
N LEU A 34 2.45 16.50 28.73
CA LEU A 34 2.43 17.33 27.53
C LEU A 34 2.32 16.47 26.26
N GLN A 35 2.97 15.32 26.24
CA GLN A 35 2.87 14.34 25.16
C GLN A 35 1.43 13.83 24.99
N THR A 36 0.69 13.62 26.09
CA THR A 36 -0.72 13.21 26.06
C THR A 36 -1.65 14.36 25.67
N LEU A 37 -1.36 15.58 26.15
CA LEU A 37 -2.09 16.80 25.77
C LEU A 37 -2.03 17.04 24.26
N VAL A 38 -0.85 16.91 23.65
CA VAL A 38 -0.64 17.15 22.23
C VAL A 38 -1.47 16.20 21.34
N LEU A 39 -1.70 14.96 21.77
CA LEU A 39 -2.59 14.01 21.08
C LEU A 39 -4.08 14.39 21.18
N MET A 40 -4.49 14.96 22.31
CA MET A 40 -5.88 15.33 22.58
C MET A 40 -6.25 16.72 22.05
N LEU A 41 -5.26 17.60 21.87
CA LEU A 41 -5.44 19.00 21.48
C LEU A 41 -6.21 19.18 20.16
N PRO A 42 -5.90 18.47 19.05
CA PRO A 42 -6.61 18.65 17.78
C PRO A 42 -8.10 18.31 17.91
N TRP A 43 -8.42 17.27 18.68
CA TRP A 43 -9.81 16.86 18.91
C TRP A 43 -10.56 17.88 19.77
N LEU A 44 -9.92 18.43 20.80
CA LEU A 44 -10.52 19.49 21.62
C LEU A 44 -10.80 20.75 20.81
N VAL A 45 -9.91 21.14 19.90
CA VAL A 45 -10.11 22.28 18.99
C VAL A 45 -11.27 22.01 18.03
N VAL A 46 -11.32 20.81 17.44
CA VAL A 46 -12.38 20.40 16.50
C VAL A 46 -13.74 20.36 17.20
N PHE A 47 -13.88 19.58 18.27
CA PHE A 47 -15.15 19.42 18.99
C PHE A 47 -15.56 20.69 19.74
N GLY A 48 -14.60 21.47 20.24
CA GLY A 48 -14.85 22.76 20.86
C GLY A 48 -15.43 23.75 19.86
N SER A 49 -14.77 23.94 18.71
CA SER A 49 -15.25 24.88 17.68
C SER A 49 -16.61 24.46 17.11
N LEU A 50 -16.82 23.16 16.87
CA LEU A 50 -18.12 22.60 16.50
C LEU A 50 -19.22 22.91 17.55
N SER A 51 -18.88 22.88 18.84
CA SER A 51 -19.83 23.15 19.93
C SER A 51 -20.23 24.62 20.03
N PHE A 52 -19.36 25.54 19.60
CA PHE A 52 -19.61 26.98 19.56
C PHE A 52 -20.08 27.49 18.19
N GLY A 53 -20.38 26.59 17.25
CA GLY A 53 -20.83 26.96 15.91
C GLY A 53 -19.76 27.61 15.03
N ILE A 54 -18.48 27.46 15.39
CA ILE A 54 -17.34 27.98 14.63
C ILE A 54 -16.96 26.93 13.58
N ALA A 55 -17.14 27.27 12.31
CA ALA A 55 -16.73 26.42 11.19
C ALA A 55 -15.19 26.43 11.06
N ILE A 56 -14.54 25.30 11.34
CA ILE A 56 -13.11 25.14 11.10
C ILE A 56 -12.90 24.67 9.66
N ASN A 57 -11.99 25.30 8.94
CA ASN A 57 -11.54 24.82 7.64
C ASN A 57 -10.89 23.43 7.80
N PHE A 58 -11.30 22.46 6.98
CA PHE A 58 -10.77 21.11 6.96
C PHE A 58 -9.23 21.07 6.86
N ALA A 59 -8.62 22.01 6.12
CA ALA A 59 -7.17 22.16 6.06
C ALA A 59 -6.54 22.45 7.43
N ALA A 60 -7.16 23.31 8.25
CA ALA A 60 -6.68 23.63 9.59
C ALA A 60 -6.75 22.42 10.54
N VAL A 61 -7.77 21.57 10.39
CA VAL A 61 -7.89 20.30 11.13
C VAL A 61 -6.75 19.35 10.74
N LEU A 62 -6.47 19.22 9.45
CA LEU A 62 -5.41 18.35 8.94
C LEU A 62 -4.01 18.83 9.38
N PHE A 63 -3.73 20.13 9.25
CA PHE A 63 -2.47 20.71 9.74
C PHE A 63 -2.33 20.55 11.26
N GLY A 64 -3.41 20.71 12.02
CA GLY A 64 -3.43 20.47 13.46
C GLY A 64 -3.10 19.02 13.83
N LEU A 65 -3.63 18.04 13.09
CA LEU A 65 -3.32 16.62 13.29
C LEU A 65 -1.87 16.28 12.92
N VAL A 66 -1.36 16.78 11.79
CA VAL A 66 0.03 16.56 11.37
C VAL A 66 1.00 17.20 12.38
N PHE A 67 0.73 18.44 12.81
CA PHE A 67 1.52 19.12 13.83
C PHE A 67 1.51 18.35 15.16
N SER A 68 0.34 17.85 15.58
CA SER A 68 0.19 17.01 16.76
C SER A 68 1.05 15.74 16.70
N ILE A 69 1.09 15.05 15.55
CA ILE A 69 1.93 13.86 15.36
C ILE A 69 3.42 14.21 15.46
N VAL A 70 3.86 15.29 14.80
CA VAL A 70 5.26 15.74 14.83
C VAL A 70 5.66 16.14 16.26
N ALA A 71 4.83 16.92 16.95
CA ALA A 71 5.06 17.34 18.32
C ALA A 71 5.08 16.14 19.29
N TYR A 72 4.19 15.16 19.13
CA TYR A 72 4.18 13.93 19.91
C TYR A 72 5.49 13.15 19.77
N ILE A 73 5.99 12.99 18.54
CA ILE A 73 7.26 12.30 18.28
C ILE A 73 8.44 13.08 18.89
N ALA A 74 8.45 14.41 18.77
CA ALA A 74 9.49 15.26 19.35
C ALA A 74 9.51 15.18 20.89
N LEU A 75 8.34 15.28 21.53
CA LEU A 75 8.16 15.14 22.98
C LEU A 75 8.55 13.75 23.47
N GLY A 76 8.21 12.68 22.74
CA GLY A 76 8.62 11.32 23.08
C GLY A 76 10.12 11.06 22.92
N ARG A 77 10.81 11.77 22.01
CA ARG A 77 12.29 11.75 21.95
C ARG A 77 12.89 12.49 23.15
N TRP A 78 12.33 13.64 23.51
CA TRP A 78 12.78 14.43 24.65
C TRP A 78 12.56 13.70 25.99
N LEU A 79 11.40 13.07 26.18
CA LEU A 79 11.09 12.26 27.35
C LEU A 79 12.12 11.13 27.54
N ARG A 80 12.47 10.42 26.46
CA ARG A 80 13.50 9.38 26.49
C ARG A 80 14.88 9.92 26.86
N SER A 81 15.24 11.11 26.36
CA SER A 81 16.50 11.74 26.76
C SER A 81 16.54 12.14 28.25
N LEU A 82 15.40 12.60 28.80
CA LEU A 82 15.28 12.96 30.21
C LEU A 82 15.27 11.72 31.13
N ALA A 83 14.65 10.63 30.68
CA ALA A 83 14.64 9.34 31.39
C ALA A 83 16.02 8.70 31.47
N VAL A 84 16.88 8.90 30.46
CA VAL A 84 18.28 8.42 30.47
C VAL A 84 19.15 9.22 31.45
N THR A 85 18.85 10.51 31.66
CA THR A 85 19.60 11.37 32.60
C THR A 85 19.13 11.30 34.06
N ALA A 86 17.93 10.78 34.31
CA ALA A 86 17.37 10.61 35.65
C ALA A 86 17.44 9.13 36.03
N GLU A 87 18.57 8.67 36.58
CA GLU A 87 18.70 7.29 37.07
C GLU A 87 17.68 7.00 38.19
N LEU A 88 16.56 6.37 37.84
CA LEU A 88 15.68 5.58 38.70
C LEU A 88 15.03 4.48 37.83
N PRO A 89 15.06 3.19 38.24
CA PRO A 89 14.59 2.10 37.42
C PRO A 89 13.05 2.00 37.47
N LEU A 90 12.38 2.56 36.46
CA LEU A 90 11.02 2.14 36.12
C LEU A 90 11.12 1.06 35.04
N ALA A 91 11.53 -0.13 35.48
CA ALA A 91 11.18 -1.36 34.80
C ALA A 91 9.67 -1.58 34.94
N THR A 92 9.05 -2.09 33.88
CA THR A 92 7.94 -3.03 33.96
C THR A 92 6.75 -2.60 34.82
N SER A 93 5.82 -1.83 34.27
CA SER A 93 4.44 -1.78 34.77
C SER A 93 3.50 -1.76 33.58
N GLY A 94 3.00 -2.95 33.28
CA GLY A 94 2.19 -3.29 32.11
C GLY A 94 2.15 -4.80 31.83
N ARG A 95 2.89 -5.62 32.61
CA ARG A 95 2.86 -7.10 32.51
C ARG A 95 2.61 -7.86 33.82
N SER A 96 2.23 -7.18 34.92
CA SER A 96 1.99 -7.83 36.23
C SER A 96 0.58 -7.60 36.80
N GLU A 97 -0.45 -7.62 35.95
CA GLU A 97 -1.86 -7.68 36.41
C GLU A 97 -2.60 -8.94 35.95
N LEU A 98 -1.88 -10.00 35.57
CA LEU A 98 -2.46 -11.34 35.38
C LEU A 98 -1.93 -12.37 36.38
N GLU A 99 -1.22 -11.94 37.43
CA GLU A 99 -0.55 -12.84 38.36
C GLU A 99 -0.98 -12.53 39.79
N GLN A 100 -2.25 -12.82 40.10
CA GLN A 100 -2.73 -13.18 41.43
C GLN A 100 -4.22 -13.60 41.37
N ALA A 101 -4.46 -14.84 40.96
CA ALA A 101 -5.62 -15.62 41.42
C ALA A 101 -5.33 -17.13 41.33
N THR A 102 -5.24 -17.74 42.52
CA THR A 102 -5.44 -19.16 42.86
C THR A 102 -4.24 -20.13 42.71
N PRO A 103 -3.82 -20.82 43.80
CA PRO A 103 -2.86 -21.91 43.76
C PRO A 103 -3.59 -23.25 43.55
N GLU A 104 -3.47 -23.85 42.36
CA GLU A 104 -3.73 -25.28 42.19
C GLU A 104 -2.62 -25.93 41.37
N GLN A 105 -2.16 -27.06 41.88
CA GLN A 105 -1.07 -27.89 41.38
C GLN A 105 -1.34 -28.31 39.94
N THR A 106 -0.43 -28.01 39.00
CA THR A 106 -0.21 -28.84 37.81
C THR A 106 1.23 -28.65 37.33
N THR A 107 2.00 -29.73 37.50
CA THR A 107 3.15 -30.22 36.72
C THR A 107 4.03 -29.20 35.97
N ALA A 108 5.30 -29.14 36.39
CA ALA A 108 6.38 -28.41 35.75
C ALA A 108 6.43 -28.63 34.22
N ALA A 109 6.28 -27.54 33.46
CA ALA A 109 6.75 -27.44 32.08
C ALA A 109 8.14 -26.76 32.07
N PRO A 110 9.10 -27.18 31.22
CA PRO A 110 10.44 -26.61 31.20
C PRO A 110 10.44 -25.16 30.67
N PRO A 111 11.48 -24.37 30.99
CA PRO A 111 11.58 -22.98 30.56
C PRO A 111 11.69 -22.90 29.04
N THR A 112 10.93 -21.99 28.44
CA THR A 112 10.96 -21.70 27.00
C THR A 112 12.30 -21.08 26.64
N GLU A 113 13.16 -21.91 26.06
CA GLU A 113 14.45 -21.56 25.48
C GLU A 113 14.23 -20.51 24.37
N LYS A 114 15.02 -19.42 24.38
CA LYS A 114 15.13 -18.52 23.22
C LYS A 114 15.46 -19.41 22.00
N PRO A 115 14.89 -19.21 20.80
CA PRO A 115 15.24 -20.01 19.64
C PRO A 115 16.70 -19.75 19.27
N SER A 116 17.60 -20.52 19.87
CA SER A 116 19.01 -20.62 19.55
C SER A 116 19.15 -21.61 18.41
N LEU A 117 19.96 -21.26 17.41
CA LEU A 117 20.33 -22.17 16.34
C LEU A 117 21.09 -23.37 16.97
N PRO A 118 20.67 -24.62 16.74
CA PRO A 118 21.39 -25.78 17.25
C PRO A 118 22.85 -25.77 16.78
N PRO A 119 23.83 -26.11 17.65
CA PRO A 119 25.25 -26.04 17.29
C PRO A 119 25.63 -26.97 16.13
N GLU A 120 24.95 -28.10 15.99
CA GLU A 120 25.11 -29.03 14.86
C GLU A 120 24.66 -28.41 13.54
N ASP A 121 23.51 -27.72 13.53
CA ASP A 121 23.01 -27.02 12.35
C ASP A 121 23.94 -25.88 11.95
N LEU A 122 24.54 -25.19 12.93
CA LEU A 122 25.52 -24.14 12.69
C LEU A 122 26.76 -24.71 11.96
N GLN A 123 27.30 -25.85 12.40
CA GLN A 123 28.42 -26.50 11.73
C GLN A 123 28.07 -26.93 10.30
N ALA A 124 26.87 -27.47 10.09
CA ALA A 124 26.39 -27.81 8.74
C ALA A 124 26.20 -26.57 7.85
N ILE A 125 25.79 -25.43 8.41
CA ILE A 125 25.73 -24.16 7.68
C ILE A 125 27.13 -23.60 7.39
N GLN A 126 28.12 -23.82 8.25
CA GLN A 126 29.50 -23.40 7.96
C GLN A 126 30.09 -24.17 6.78
N SER A 127 29.75 -25.45 6.62
CA SER A 127 30.31 -26.31 5.58
C SER A 127 29.81 -26.01 4.16
N ILE A 128 28.69 -25.28 4.00
CA ILE A 128 28.18 -24.92 2.67
C ILE A 128 29.00 -23.82 1.99
N PHE A 129 29.68 -22.98 2.78
CA PHE A 129 30.48 -21.85 2.29
C PHE A 129 31.86 -22.29 1.84
N SER A 130 32.34 -21.72 0.74
CA SER A 130 33.66 -22.01 0.18
C SER A 130 34.31 -20.74 -0.35
N VAL A 131 35.65 -20.69 -0.32
CA VAL A 131 36.45 -19.54 -0.77
C VAL A 131 36.15 -19.18 -2.23
N ASP A 132 35.80 -20.16 -3.06
CA ASP A 132 35.52 -19.99 -4.48
C ASP A 132 34.12 -19.44 -4.79
N THR A 133 33.18 -19.51 -3.83
CA THR A 133 31.78 -19.10 -4.05
C THR A 133 31.36 -17.94 -3.16
N TYR A 134 31.42 -18.11 -1.84
CA TYR A 134 31.07 -17.09 -0.87
C TYR A 134 31.88 -17.31 0.40
N PHE A 135 32.70 -16.32 0.74
CA PHE A 135 33.54 -16.36 1.93
C PHE A 135 32.83 -15.64 3.07
N ALA A 136 32.22 -16.40 3.99
CA ALA A 136 31.59 -15.87 5.20
C ALA A 136 32.66 -15.44 6.23
N THR A 137 32.58 -14.20 6.70
CA THR A 137 33.52 -13.62 7.69
C THR A 137 33.06 -13.81 9.13
N ASP A 138 31.75 -13.92 9.35
CA ASP A 138 31.15 -14.04 10.67
C ASP A 138 29.82 -14.81 10.61
N TYR A 139 29.31 -15.25 11.76
CA TYR A 139 28.07 -16.02 11.91
C TYR A 139 27.24 -15.46 13.06
N LEU A 140 26.37 -14.50 12.74
CA LEU A 140 25.58 -13.78 13.72
C LEU A 140 24.19 -14.43 13.89
N PRO A 141 23.82 -14.91 15.09
CA PRO A 141 22.52 -15.55 15.31
C PRO A 141 21.36 -14.58 15.09
N TYR A 142 20.33 -15.00 14.34
CA TYR A 142 19.17 -14.16 14.02
C TYR A 142 17.89 -14.97 13.81
N LYS A 143 16.87 -14.75 14.66
CA LYS A 143 15.53 -15.36 14.56
C LYS A 143 15.55 -16.90 14.38
N GLY A 144 16.38 -17.62 15.15
CA GLY A 144 16.54 -19.07 15.02
C GLY A 144 17.33 -19.51 13.79
N GLY A 145 17.89 -18.57 13.04
CA GLY A 145 18.80 -18.77 11.92
C GLY A 145 20.13 -18.02 12.13
N VAL A 146 20.82 -17.71 11.04
CA VAL A 146 22.13 -17.03 11.06
C VAL A 146 22.26 -16.01 9.93
N ILE A 147 22.90 -14.88 10.23
CA ILE A 147 23.36 -13.89 9.27
C ILE A 147 24.85 -14.10 9.06
N CYS A 148 25.24 -14.33 7.81
CA CYS A 148 26.58 -14.60 7.38
C CYS A 148 27.08 -13.45 6.51
N PRO A 149 27.61 -12.34 7.08
CA PRO A 149 28.33 -11.35 6.29
C PRO A 149 29.54 -11.99 5.64
N GLY A 150 29.91 -11.49 4.46
CA GLY A 150 30.96 -12.12 3.68
C GLY A 150 31.18 -11.46 2.34
N ASN A 151 32.03 -12.09 1.54
CA ASN A 151 32.35 -11.63 0.19
C ASN A 151 31.88 -12.66 -0.83
N LEU A 152 31.03 -12.19 -1.75
CA LEU A 152 30.59 -12.94 -2.91
C LEU A 152 31.74 -13.09 -3.91
N ARG A 153 31.93 -14.31 -4.44
CA ARG A 153 32.91 -14.63 -5.47
C ARG A 153 32.17 -15.23 -6.67
N GLY A 154 32.12 -14.49 -7.77
CA GLY A 154 31.40 -14.89 -8.99
C GLY A 154 30.03 -14.23 -9.13
N GLU A 155 29.21 -14.78 -10.04
CA GLU A 155 27.88 -14.26 -10.36
C GLU A 155 26.88 -14.61 -9.25
N ALA A 156 26.17 -13.60 -8.73
CA ALA A 156 25.26 -13.73 -7.59
C ALA A 156 24.23 -14.85 -7.77
N LYS A 157 23.59 -14.90 -8.94
CA LYS A 157 22.57 -15.91 -9.28
C LYS A 157 23.12 -17.34 -9.21
N ALA A 158 24.30 -17.57 -9.81
CA ALA A 158 24.94 -18.88 -9.84
C ALA A 158 25.37 -19.32 -8.43
N VAL A 159 25.98 -18.39 -7.67
CA VAL A 159 26.39 -18.67 -6.29
C VAL A 159 25.20 -18.94 -5.38
N HIS A 160 24.12 -18.16 -5.49
CA HIS A 160 22.90 -18.38 -4.72
C HIS A 160 22.31 -19.78 -4.98
N GLN A 161 22.25 -20.20 -6.24
CA GLN A 161 21.78 -21.54 -6.59
C GLN A 161 22.66 -22.63 -5.98
N GLN A 162 23.99 -22.53 -6.14
CA GLN A 162 24.93 -23.51 -5.58
C GLN A 162 24.84 -23.61 -4.05
N LEU A 163 24.76 -22.47 -3.35
CA LEU A 163 24.62 -22.45 -1.90
C LEU A 163 23.27 -23.02 -1.45
N THR A 164 22.21 -22.78 -2.20
CA THR A 164 20.88 -23.34 -1.91
C THR A 164 20.87 -24.86 -2.07
N GLU A 165 21.49 -25.39 -3.13
CA GLU A 165 21.62 -26.84 -3.35
C GLU A 165 22.46 -27.51 -2.24
N ARG A 166 23.58 -26.89 -1.85
CA ARG A 166 24.42 -27.39 -0.74
C ARG A 166 23.70 -27.35 0.60
N LEU A 167 22.96 -26.27 0.88
CA LEU A 167 22.16 -26.16 2.11
C LEU A 167 21.08 -27.24 2.16
N GLN A 168 20.39 -27.47 1.05
CA GLN A 168 19.36 -28.50 0.97
C GLN A 168 19.94 -29.91 1.11
N ALA A 169 21.17 -30.15 0.62
CA ALA A 169 21.87 -31.42 0.80
C ALA A 169 22.32 -31.64 2.25
N ALA A 170 22.78 -30.59 2.94
CA ALA A 170 23.26 -30.66 4.31
C ALA A 170 22.11 -30.70 5.34
N LEU A 171 21.07 -29.91 5.13
CA LEU A 171 19.95 -29.70 6.06
C LEU A 171 18.62 -29.67 5.28
N PRO A 172 18.12 -30.84 4.83
CA PRO A 172 16.94 -30.91 3.97
C PRO A 172 15.70 -30.35 4.67
N ASP A 173 15.02 -29.40 4.02
CA ASP A 173 13.76 -28.78 4.43
C ASP A 173 13.73 -28.09 5.81
N ARG A 174 14.89 -27.85 6.42
CA ARG A 174 14.98 -27.18 7.73
C ARG A 174 15.20 -25.68 7.62
N TYR A 175 16.00 -25.25 6.65
CA TYR A 175 16.42 -23.87 6.49
C TYR A 175 16.23 -23.37 5.06
N ARG A 176 16.19 -22.06 4.91
CA ARG A 176 16.11 -21.35 3.63
C ARG A 176 17.17 -20.26 3.57
N LEU A 177 17.84 -20.19 2.43
CA LEU A 177 18.86 -19.20 2.15
C LEU A 177 18.26 -17.97 1.49
N PHE A 178 18.67 -16.80 1.96
CA PHE A 178 18.43 -15.50 1.36
C PHE A 178 19.78 -14.84 1.09
N MET A 179 19.90 -14.17 -0.05
CA MET A 179 21.04 -13.33 -0.38
C MET A 179 20.54 -11.90 -0.54
N VAL A 180 20.90 -11.04 0.42
CA VAL A 180 20.37 -9.69 0.56
C VAL A 180 21.50 -8.67 0.68
N PRO A 181 21.31 -7.42 0.22
CA PRO A 181 22.33 -6.39 0.37
C PRO A 181 22.40 -5.89 1.82
N ASN A 182 23.62 -5.68 2.33
CA ASN A 182 23.83 -5.08 3.65
C ASN A 182 23.60 -3.53 3.63
N SER A 183 23.95 -2.84 4.73
CA SER A 183 23.84 -1.38 4.81
C SER A 183 24.63 -0.65 3.71
N GLU A 184 25.81 -1.18 3.36
CA GLU A 184 26.74 -0.68 2.33
C GLU A 184 26.41 -1.17 0.91
N GLY A 185 25.41 -2.04 0.73
CA GLY A 185 25.05 -2.62 -0.56
C GLY A 185 25.86 -3.87 -0.95
N LYS A 186 26.74 -4.37 -0.08
CA LYS A 186 27.48 -5.61 -0.32
C LYS A 186 26.59 -6.84 -0.09
N PRO A 187 26.76 -7.92 -0.86
CA PRO A 187 26.01 -9.17 -0.66
C PRO A 187 26.22 -9.75 0.73
N MET A 188 25.12 -10.21 1.34
CA MET A 188 25.10 -10.87 2.65
C MET A 188 24.15 -12.06 2.58
N VAL A 189 24.60 -13.21 3.10
CA VAL A 189 23.77 -14.41 3.18
C VAL A 189 23.04 -14.43 4.52
N VAL A 190 21.74 -14.70 4.49
CA VAL A 190 20.89 -14.87 5.67
C VAL A 190 20.17 -16.20 5.54
N ILE A 191 20.32 -17.06 6.55
CA ILE A 191 19.72 -18.39 6.56
C ILE A 191 18.67 -18.40 7.67
N LEU A 192 17.42 -18.67 7.32
CA LEU A 192 16.29 -18.67 8.26
C LEU A 192 15.60 -20.04 8.28
N PRO A 193 15.01 -20.45 9.42
CA PRO A 193 14.20 -21.66 9.49
C PRO A 193 13.03 -21.62 8.52
N MET A 194 12.68 -22.76 7.90
CA MET A 194 11.52 -22.86 7.01
C MET A 194 10.19 -22.54 7.70
N THR A 195 10.13 -22.61 9.04
CA THR A 195 8.97 -22.18 9.84
C THR A 195 8.68 -20.67 9.72
N THR A 196 9.64 -19.89 9.23
CA THR A 196 9.47 -18.46 8.95
C THR A 196 8.75 -18.25 7.61
N GLU A 197 7.53 -18.77 7.46
CA GLU A 197 6.72 -18.55 6.25
C GLU A 197 6.00 -17.19 6.29
N PRO A 198 5.68 -16.60 5.12
CA PRO A 198 4.80 -15.45 5.05
C PRO A 198 3.42 -15.79 5.63
N ILE A 199 2.79 -14.81 6.28
CA ILE A 199 1.47 -14.99 6.91
C ILE A 199 0.43 -15.33 5.83
N ARG A 200 -0.13 -16.53 5.92
CA ARG A 200 -1.20 -17.01 5.04
C ARG A 200 -2.56 -16.44 5.44
N SER A 201 -3.45 -16.29 4.46
CA SER A 201 -4.77 -15.72 4.72
C SER A 201 -5.67 -16.66 5.51
N GLY A 202 -6.13 -16.18 6.67
CA GLY A 202 -7.06 -16.90 7.54
C GLY A 202 -8.49 -16.99 6.96
N LYS A 203 -9.34 -17.84 7.56
CA LYS A 203 -10.75 -17.99 7.14
C LYS A 203 -11.52 -16.66 7.17
N LEU A 204 -11.29 -15.84 8.20
CA LEU A 204 -11.93 -14.53 8.35
C LEU A 204 -11.54 -13.56 7.22
N GLN A 205 -10.27 -13.56 6.81
CA GLN A 205 -9.80 -12.72 5.70
C GLN A 205 -10.39 -13.15 4.36
N LYS A 206 -10.55 -14.46 4.12
CA LYS A 206 -11.25 -14.97 2.94
C LYS A 206 -12.72 -14.55 2.91
N LEU A 207 -13.40 -14.61 4.06
CA LEU A 207 -14.77 -14.13 4.18
C LEU A 207 -14.88 -12.62 3.96
N ALA A 208 -13.95 -11.84 4.53
CA ALA A 208 -13.85 -10.40 4.30
C ALA A 208 -13.61 -10.07 2.83
N ALA A 209 -12.76 -10.84 2.12
CA ALA A 209 -12.51 -10.67 0.69
C ALA A 209 -13.80 -10.87 -0.15
N VAL A 210 -14.59 -11.90 0.16
CA VAL A 210 -15.89 -12.13 -0.51
C VAL A 210 -16.86 -10.99 -0.21
N PHE A 211 -17.00 -10.59 1.05
CA PHE A 211 -17.86 -9.47 1.44
C PHE A 211 -17.48 -8.19 0.70
N LEU A 212 -16.18 -7.87 0.63
CA LEU A 212 -15.68 -6.68 -0.04
C LEU A 212 -15.82 -6.77 -1.57
N ALA A 213 -15.70 -7.95 -2.18
CA ALA A 213 -16.00 -8.14 -3.59
C ALA A 213 -17.48 -7.84 -3.91
N VAL A 214 -18.41 -8.29 -3.06
CA VAL A 214 -19.85 -7.99 -3.20
C VAL A 214 -20.11 -6.49 -2.99
N ALA A 215 -19.51 -5.88 -1.96
CA ALA A 215 -19.61 -4.44 -1.73
C ALA A 215 -19.05 -3.61 -2.90
N THR A 216 -17.99 -4.11 -3.53
CA THR A 216 -17.38 -3.50 -4.72
C THR A 216 -18.31 -3.58 -5.93
N LEU A 217 -18.98 -4.71 -6.14
CA LEU A 217 -20.00 -4.82 -7.18
C LEU A 217 -21.16 -3.84 -6.93
N GLY A 218 -21.59 -3.67 -5.67
CA GLY A 218 -22.62 -2.71 -5.29
C GLY A 218 -22.22 -1.24 -5.58
N THR A 219 -20.97 -0.88 -5.30
CA THR A 219 -20.45 0.47 -5.61
C THR A 219 -20.24 0.69 -7.11
N CYS A 220 -19.85 -0.34 -7.88
CA CYS A 220 -19.84 -0.29 -9.34
C CYS A 220 -21.26 -0.09 -9.92
N LEU A 221 -22.27 -0.73 -9.34
CA LEU A 221 -23.68 -0.56 -9.72
C LEU A 221 -24.16 0.87 -9.45
N GLU A 222 -23.88 1.42 -8.28
CA GLU A 222 -24.26 2.80 -7.96
C GLU A 222 -23.51 3.82 -8.83
N THR A 223 -22.22 3.61 -9.10
CA THR A 223 -21.45 4.47 -10.00
C THR A 223 -22.03 4.46 -11.42
N SER A 224 -22.40 3.27 -11.91
CA SER A 224 -23.10 3.12 -13.19
C SER A 224 -24.42 3.87 -13.23
N ALA A 225 -25.20 3.81 -12.15
CA ALA A 225 -26.48 4.52 -12.03
C ALA A 225 -26.29 6.05 -12.06
N ILE A 226 -25.33 6.56 -11.27
CA ILE A 226 -25.04 8.00 -11.17
C ILE A 226 -24.59 8.55 -12.53
N LEU A 227 -23.73 7.83 -13.25
CA LEU A 227 -23.28 8.23 -14.59
C LEU A 227 -24.42 8.27 -15.62
N GLN A 228 -25.51 7.54 -15.37
CA GLN A 228 -26.71 7.54 -16.20
C GLN A 228 -27.81 8.49 -15.68
N GLY A 229 -27.54 9.24 -14.62
CA GLY A 229 -28.43 10.28 -14.10
C GLY A 229 -29.46 9.82 -13.05
N PHE A 230 -29.28 8.66 -12.42
CA PHE A 230 -30.16 8.17 -11.35
C PHE A 230 -29.38 7.54 -10.17
N SER A 231 -30.07 7.17 -9.08
CA SER A 231 -29.46 6.50 -7.91
C SER A 231 -30.24 5.23 -7.55
N LEU A 232 -29.54 4.12 -7.35
CA LEU A 232 -30.13 2.84 -6.93
C LEU A 232 -30.35 2.82 -5.41
N VAL A 233 -29.50 3.52 -4.66
CA VAL A 233 -29.60 3.63 -3.19
C VAL A 233 -30.86 4.41 -2.79
N GLY A 234 -31.19 5.47 -3.53
CA GLY A 234 -32.39 6.26 -3.28
C GLY A 234 -33.69 5.64 -3.79
N ASN A 235 -33.65 4.92 -4.91
CA ASN A 235 -34.83 4.33 -5.56
C ASN A 235 -34.53 2.96 -6.18
N PRO A 236 -34.50 1.88 -5.38
CA PRO A 236 -34.17 0.55 -5.86
C PRO A 236 -35.35 -0.06 -6.65
N THR A 237 -35.36 0.14 -7.97
CA THR A 237 -36.35 -0.49 -8.87
C THR A 237 -35.66 -1.47 -9.82
N ALA A 238 -36.30 -2.62 -10.07
CA ALA A 238 -35.71 -3.71 -10.86
C ALA A 238 -35.26 -3.28 -12.27
N GLY A 239 -35.99 -2.37 -12.91
CA GLY A 239 -35.62 -1.82 -14.23
C GLY A 239 -34.33 -1.00 -14.21
N LEU A 240 -34.08 -0.23 -13.13
CA LEU A 240 -32.85 0.57 -12.99
C LEU A 240 -31.62 -0.32 -12.72
N PHE A 241 -31.79 -1.44 -12.01
CA PHE A 241 -30.73 -2.43 -11.84
C PHE A 241 -30.29 -3.04 -13.18
N GLN A 242 -31.23 -3.48 -14.01
CA GLN A 242 -30.92 -4.07 -15.32
C GLN A 242 -30.18 -3.09 -16.24
N ARG A 243 -30.54 -1.81 -16.18
CA ARG A 243 -29.89 -0.75 -16.95
C ARG A 243 -28.47 -0.42 -16.46
N SER A 244 -28.21 -0.57 -15.17
CA SER A 244 -26.91 -0.28 -14.56
C SER A 244 -25.91 -1.43 -14.68
N LEU A 245 -26.41 -2.65 -14.81
CA LEU A 245 -25.63 -3.88 -14.76
C LEU A 245 -24.49 -3.96 -15.81
N PRO A 246 -24.70 -3.66 -17.10
CA PRO A 246 -23.64 -3.83 -18.11
C PRO A 246 -22.39 -3.00 -17.84
N PHE A 247 -22.58 -1.72 -17.49
CA PHE A 247 -21.45 -0.82 -17.18
C PHE A 247 -20.78 -1.19 -15.86
N ALA A 248 -21.55 -1.58 -14.84
CA ALA A 248 -21.01 -2.04 -13.56
C ALA A 248 -20.18 -3.32 -13.69
N LEU A 249 -20.65 -4.29 -14.50
CA LEU A 249 -19.90 -5.50 -14.84
C LEU A 249 -18.66 -5.17 -15.66
N GLY A 250 -18.71 -4.15 -16.52
CA GLY A 250 -17.52 -3.63 -17.20
C GLY A 250 -16.47 -3.13 -16.21
N LEU A 251 -16.85 -2.28 -15.25
CA LEU A 251 -15.93 -1.72 -14.24
C LEU A 251 -15.33 -2.82 -13.36
N PHE A 252 -16.18 -3.68 -12.81
CA PHE A 252 -15.74 -4.81 -12.01
C PHE A 252 -14.89 -5.78 -12.85
N GLY A 253 -15.23 -5.98 -14.11
CA GLY A 253 -14.49 -6.82 -15.06
C GLY A 253 -13.06 -6.36 -15.28
N ILE A 254 -12.82 -5.05 -15.41
CA ILE A 254 -11.46 -4.50 -15.53
C ILE A 254 -10.65 -4.80 -14.27
N ALA A 255 -11.24 -4.60 -13.08
CA ALA A 255 -10.60 -4.94 -11.81
C ALA A 255 -10.37 -6.45 -11.66
N ALA A 256 -11.26 -7.30 -12.16
CA ALA A 256 -11.08 -8.75 -12.15
C ALA A 256 -9.95 -9.20 -13.11
N VAL A 257 -9.87 -8.61 -14.31
CA VAL A 257 -8.80 -8.90 -15.28
C VAL A 257 -7.42 -8.57 -14.73
N ARG A 258 -7.30 -7.48 -13.97
CA ARG A 258 -6.08 -7.13 -13.22
C ARG A 258 -5.61 -8.30 -12.34
N GLU A 259 -6.51 -8.83 -11.51
CA GLU A 259 -6.20 -9.91 -10.58
C GLU A 259 -5.91 -11.23 -11.31
N VAL A 260 -6.57 -11.48 -12.43
CA VAL A 260 -6.22 -12.60 -13.33
C VAL A 260 -4.79 -12.43 -13.86
N GLY A 261 -4.37 -11.22 -14.22
CA GLY A 261 -2.99 -10.92 -14.62
C GLY A 261 -1.97 -11.30 -13.55
N HIS A 262 -2.18 -10.87 -12.31
CA HIS A 262 -1.34 -11.27 -11.18
C HIS A 262 -1.33 -12.80 -10.97
N TRP A 263 -2.51 -13.43 -11.00
CA TRP A 263 -2.66 -14.87 -10.80
C TRP A 263 -1.94 -15.70 -11.88
N LEU A 264 -2.06 -15.32 -13.16
CA LEU A 264 -1.39 -16.00 -14.26
C LEU A 264 0.14 -15.94 -14.08
N MET A 265 0.68 -14.77 -13.69
CA MET A 265 2.11 -14.61 -13.49
C MET A 265 2.61 -15.34 -12.24
N ALA A 266 1.86 -15.28 -11.14
CA ALA A 266 2.18 -16.03 -9.93
C ALA A 266 2.17 -17.55 -10.19
N LYS A 267 1.19 -18.06 -10.94
CA LYS A 267 1.13 -19.47 -11.34
C LYS A 267 2.35 -19.88 -12.15
N ARG A 268 2.82 -19.03 -13.08
CA ARG A 268 4.05 -19.28 -13.87
C ARG A 268 5.29 -19.42 -13.00
N TYR A 269 5.37 -18.71 -11.88
CA TYR A 269 6.48 -18.78 -10.93
C TYR A 269 6.25 -19.69 -9.74
N GLN A 270 5.13 -20.43 -9.71
CA GLN A 270 4.74 -21.24 -8.55
C GLN A 270 4.65 -20.42 -7.24
N ALA A 271 4.41 -19.12 -7.38
CA ALA A 271 4.21 -18.21 -6.26
C ALA A 271 2.76 -18.29 -5.77
N ARG A 272 2.56 -18.11 -4.47
CA ARG A 272 1.24 -18.13 -3.83
C ARG A 272 0.76 -16.71 -3.60
N LEU A 273 -0.46 -16.44 -4.04
CA LEU A 273 -1.17 -15.19 -3.78
C LEU A 273 -2.32 -15.46 -2.81
N GLY A 274 -2.54 -14.51 -1.90
CA GLY A 274 -3.75 -14.47 -1.09
C GLY A 274 -4.99 -14.12 -1.93
N PRO A 275 -6.19 -14.26 -1.35
CA PRO A 275 -7.41 -13.83 -2.01
C PRO A 275 -7.39 -12.31 -2.27
N PRO A 276 -7.86 -11.85 -3.44
CA PRO A 276 -7.92 -10.42 -3.75
C PRO A 276 -8.94 -9.73 -2.85
N ILE A 277 -8.50 -8.68 -2.15
CA ILE A 277 -9.36 -7.84 -1.33
C ILE A 277 -9.75 -6.62 -2.16
N PHE A 278 -10.93 -6.66 -2.77
CA PHE A 278 -11.46 -5.55 -3.56
C PHE A 278 -11.77 -4.34 -2.69
N LEU A 279 -11.50 -3.14 -3.23
CA LEU A 279 -11.70 -1.87 -2.54
C LEU A 279 -12.91 -1.15 -3.16
N PRO A 280 -14.07 -1.12 -2.47
CA PRO A 280 -15.24 -0.41 -2.96
C PRO A 280 -15.01 1.11 -2.96
N ALA A 281 -15.48 1.79 -4.01
CA ALA A 281 -15.30 3.23 -4.18
C ALA A 281 -16.60 3.89 -4.66
N TRP A 282 -17.10 4.91 -3.95
CA TRP A 282 -18.35 5.54 -4.36
C TRP A 282 -18.22 6.35 -5.66
N GLN A 283 -17.09 7.00 -5.89
CA GLN A 283 -16.90 7.89 -7.05
C GLN A 283 -16.44 7.16 -8.32
N LEU A 284 -15.69 6.06 -8.18
CA LEU A 284 -15.08 5.32 -9.31
C LEU A 284 -15.67 3.92 -9.49
N GLY A 285 -16.55 3.48 -8.60
CA GLY A 285 -17.01 2.09 -8.47
C GLY A 285 -16.03 1.22 -7.68
N THR A 286 -14.76 1.22 -8.06
CA THR A 286 -13.72 0.49 -7.33
C THR A 286 -12.35 1.18 -7.42
N PHE A 287 -11.49 0.93 -6.43
CA PHE A 287 -10.07 1.28 -6.50
C PHE A 287 -9.20 0.11 -6.99
N GLY A 288 -9.83 -1.00 -7.41
CA GLY A 288 -9.17 -2.25 -7.73
C GLY A 288 -9.16 -3.19 -6.52
N ALA A 289 -8.17 -4.07 -6.46
CA ALA A 289 -8.01 -5.01 -5.36
C ALA A 289 -6.56 -5.05 -4.86
N MET A 290 -6.43 -5.44 -3.60
CA MET A 290 -5.15 -5.68 -2.93
C MET A 290 -4.92 -7.18 -2.84
N THR A 291 -3.81 -7.63 -3.43
CA THR A 291 -3.45 -9.05 -3.43
C THR A 291 -2.06 -9.22 -2.84
N ARG A 292 -1.98 -9.95 -1.73
CA ARG A 292 -0.75 -10.17 -0.96
C ARG A 292 0.01 -11.39 -1.47
N LEU A 293 1.34 -11.30 -1.50
CA LEU A 293 2.21 -12.46 -1.70
C LEU A 293 2.28 -13.31 -0.43
N GLU A 294 1.88 -14.58 -0.52
CA GLU A 294 1.89 -15.57 0.58
C GLU A 294 3.07 -16.54 0.49
N SER A 295 4.02 -16.27 -0.41
CA SER A 295 5.26 -17.03 -0.57
C SER A 295 6.42 -16.11 -0.88
N PHE A 296 7.64 -16.53 -0.53
CA PHE A 296 8.85 -15.87 -1.02
C PHE A 296 9.02 -16.10 -2.52
N LEU A 297 9.53 -15.08 -3.21
CA LEU A 297 9.87 -15.14 -4.63
C LEU A 297 11.35 -15.49 -4.79
N ALA A 298 11.71 -16.18 -5.87
CA ALA A 298 13.09 -16.63 -6.06
C ALA A 298 14.04 -15.45 -6.29
N ASN A 299 13.61 -14.42 -7.02
CA ASN A 299 14.43 -13.26 -7.34
C ASN A 299 13.57 -12.02 -7.65
N ARG A 300 14.24 -10.87 -7.73
CA ARG A 300 13.61 -9.57 -8.05
C ARG A 300 12.90 -9.52 -9.40
N SER A 301 13.33 -10.32 -10.39
CA SER A 301 12.65 -10.38 -11.69
C SER A 301 11.22 -10.94 -11.57
N GLN A 302 11.02 -11.96 -10.73
CA GLN A 302 9.67 -12.49 -10.47
C GLN A 302 8.78 -11.45 -9.79
N LEU A 303 9.32 -10.65 -8.87
CA LEU A 303 8.58 -9.58 -8.21
C LEU A 303 8.15 -8.51 -9.21
N PHE A 304 9.05 -8.11 -10.11
CA PHE A 304 8.73 -7.18 -11.19
C PHE A 304 7.62 -7.71 -12.08
N ASP A 305 7.78 -8.94 -12.58
CA ASP A 305 6.86 -9.52 -13.55
C ASP A 305 5.44 -9.69 -12.94
N ILE A 306 5.34 -10.13 -11.68
CA ILE A 306 4.05 -10.22 -10.97
C ILE A 306 3.45 -8.84 -10.74
N GLY A 307 4.26 -7.84 -10.35
CA GLY A 307 3.81 -6.45 -10.17
C GLY A 307 3.26 -5.84 -11.47
N ALA A 308 4.00 -5.99 -12.57
CA ALA A 308 3.62 -5.43 -13.87
C ALA A 308 2.42 -6.13 -14.52
N ALA A 309 2.24 -7.44 -14.30
CA ALA A 309 1.23 -8.24 -14.99
C ALA A 309 -0.21 -7.73 -14.82
N GLY A 310 -0.61 -7.33 -13.60
CA GLY A 310 -1.96 -6.83 -13.34
C GLY A 310 -2.22 -5.51 -14.05
N ALA A 311 -1.26 -4.59 -14.01
CA ALA A 311 -1.34 -3.30 -14.69
C ALA A 311 -1.38 -3.45 -16.22
N ILE A 312 -0.56 -4.34 -16.80
CA ILE A 312 -0.57 -4.62 -18.24
C ILE A 312 -1.90 -5.22 -18.67
N ALA A 313 -2.43 -6.21 -17.93
CA ALA A 313 -3.68 -6.86 -18.27
C ALA A 313 -4.87 -5.88 -18.24
N ALA A 314 -5.05 -5.18 -17.12
CA ALA A 314 -6.16 -4.24 -16.97
C ALA A 314 -5.99 -2.99 -17.84
N GLY A 315 -4.77 -2.45 -17.94
CA GLY A 315 -4.47 -1.30 -18.78
C GLY A 315 -4.73 -1.59 -20.27
N SER A 316 -4.39 -2.78 -20.75
CA SER A 316 -4.67 -3.19 -22.12
C SER A 316 -6.18 -3.27 -22.39
N VAL A 317 -6.94 -3.91 -21.49
CA VAL A 317 -8.41 -3.97 -21.61
C VAL A 317 -9.02 -2.56 -21.55
N ALA A 318 -8.55 -1.71 -20.64
CA ALA A 318 -9.02 -0.34 -20.53
C ALA A 318 -8.73 0.50 -21.79
N LEU A 319 -7.54 0.38 -22.37
CA LEU A 319 -7.20 1.02 -23.65
C LEU A 319 -8.05 0.51 -24.81
N LEU A 320 -8.31 -0.79 -24.87
CA LEU A 320 -9.17 -1.38 -25.89
C LEU A 320 -10.62 -0.86 -25.76
N LEU A 321 -11.17 -0.80 -24.55
CA LEU A 321 -12.51 -0.27 -24.30
C LEU A 321 -12.57 1.24 -24.63
N LEU A 322 -11.53 2.00 -24.29
CA LEU A 322 -11.44 3.42 -24.61
C LEU A 322 -11.42 3.65 -26.13
N GLY A 323 -10.54 2.96 -26.85
CA GLY A 323 -10.40 3.08 -28.31
C GLY A 323 -11.65 2.62 -29.06
N THR A 324 -12.20 1.45 -28.69
CA THR A 324 -13.49 0.99 -29.27
C THR A 324 -14.63 1.93 -28.95
N GLY A 325 -14.66 2.50 -27.74
CA GLY A 325 -15.61 3.53 -27.36
C GLY A 325 -15.53 4.76 -28.25
N PHE A 326 -14.34 5.26 -28.57
CA PHE A 326 -14.20 6.40 -29.47
C PHE A 326 -14.65 6.07 -30.90
N ILE A 327 -14.31 4.88 -31.42
CA ILE A 327 -14.77 4.42 -32.74
C ILE A 327 -16.30 4.33 -32.81
N LEU A 328 -16.95 3.91 -31.71
CA LEU A 328 -18.41 3.78 -31.61
C LEU A 328 -19.13 5.07 -31.17
N SER A 329 -18.40 6.15 -30.86
CA SER A 329 -18.96 7.42 -30.40
C SER A 329 -19.84 8.16 -31.40
N PRO A 330 -19.78 7.94 -32.73
CA PRO A 330 -20.81 8.38 -33.68
C PRO A 330 -22.16 7.65 -33.45
N THR A 331 -22.74 7.76 -32.25
CA THR A 331 -23.98 7.09 -31.84
C THR A 331 -25.04 8.12 -31.39
N PRO A 332 -26.30 7.98 -31.82
CA PRO A 332 -27.40 8.85 -31.38
C PRO A 332 -27.70 8.77 -29.87
N GLN A 333 -27.33 7.67 -29.21
CA GLN A 333 -27.59 7.40 -27.79
C GLN A 333 -26.33 7.60 -26.91
N GLY A 334 -25.37 8.40 -27.38
CA GLY A 334 -24.13 8.68 -26.66
C GLY A 334 -24.36 9.51 -25.39
N LEU A 335 -23.44 9.39 -24.43
CA LEU A 335 -23.39 10.22 -23.24
C LEU A 335 -22.81 11.59 -23.60
N GLU A 336 -23.49 12.65 -23.21
CA GLU A 336 -23.00 14.02 -23.36
C GLU A 336 -21.97 14.31 -22.27
N VAL A 337 -20.74 14.60 -22.71
CA VAL A 337 -19.60 14.79 -21.83
C VAL A 337 -18.95 16.14 -22.15
N PRO A 338 -18.77 17.02 -21.15
CA PRO A 338 -18.06 18.29 -21.35
C PRO A 338 -16.63 18.05 -21.85
N THR A 339 -16.17 18.82 -22.83
CA THR A 339 -14.84 18.63 -23.42
C THR A 339 -13.69 18.79 -22.41
N ILE A 340 -13.89 19.62 -21.38
CA ILE A 340 -12.97 19.78 -20.25
C ILE A 340 -12.63 18.45 -19.55
N PHE A 341 -13.54 17.46 -19.63
CA PHE A 341 -13.33 16.10 -19.11
C PHE A 341 -12.09 15.44 -19.73
N PHE A 342 -11.85 15.64 -21.02
CA PHE A 342 -10.67 15.09 -21.72
C PHE A 342 -9.36 15.81 -21.38
N GLN A 343 -9.43 17.01 -20.79
CA GLN A 343 -8.25 17.70 -20.25
C GLN A 343 -7.84 17.14 -18.89
N GLY A 344 -8.66 16.29 -18.25
CA GLY A 344 -8.34 15.64 -16.98
C GLY A 344 -7.18 14.63 -17.04
N SER A 345 -6.70 14.29 -18.24
CA SER A 345 -5.61 13.33 -18.45
C SER A 345 -4.88 13.62 -19.76
N ILE A 346 -3.54 13.71 -19.71
CA ILE A 346 -2.72 13.88 -20.93
C ILE A 346 -2.93 12.70 -21.89
N LEU A 347 -2.93 11.48 -21.38
CA LEU A 347 -3.07 10.26 -22.18
C LEU A 347 -4.45 10.22 -22.86
N VAL A 348 -5.53 10.37 -22.07
CA VAL A 348 -6.89 10.28 -22.61
C VAL A 348 -7.19 11.46 -23.53
N GLY A 349 -6.76 12.67 -23.20
CA GLY A 349 -6.93 13.84 -24.07
C GLY A 349 -6.21 13.68 -25.41
N THR A 350 -4.98 13.13 -25.41
CA THR A 350 -4.22 12.89 -26.64
C THR A 350 -4.89 11.82 -27.52
N ILE A 351 -5.34 10.72 -26.91
CA ILE A 351 -6.09 9.67 -27.61
C ILE A 351 -7.43 10.23 -28.13
N ALA A 352 -8.17 10.96 -27.30
CA ALA A 352 -9.42 11.59 -27.70
C ALA A 352 -9.21 12.51 -28.92
N LYS A 353 -8.12 13.28 -28.95
CA LYS A 353 -7.80 14.14 -30.10
C LYS A 353 -7.57 13.35 -31.38
N LEU A 354 -6.88 12.21 -31.29
CA LEU A 354 -6.63 11.34 -32.42
C LEU A 354 -7.93 10.79 -33.04
N PHE A 355 -8.92 10.44 -32.21
CA PHE A 355 -10.17 9.83 -32.69
C PHE A 355 -11.29 10.83 -32.99
N LEU A 356 -11.48 11.86 -32.15
CA LEU A 356 -12.60 12.80 -32.22
C LEU A 356 -12.25 14.09 -33.01
N GLY A 357 -10.96 14.39 -33.19
CA GLY A 357 -10.49 15.46 -34.06
C GLY A 357 -11.05 16.85 -33.71
N GLN A 358 -11.86 17.41 -34.62
CA GLN A 358 -12.46 18.74 -34.48
C GLN A 358 -13.67 18.76 -33.53
N GLN A 359 -14.27 17.61 -33.21
CA GLN A 359 -15.40 17.54 -32.28
C GLN A 359 -15.01 18.04 -30.88
N LEU A 360 -13.74 17.94 -30.49
CA LEU A 360 -13.24 18.48 -29.22
C LEU A 360 -13.14 20.02 -29.17
N GLN A 361 -13.58 20.73 -30.21
CA GLN A 361 -13.72 22.20 -30.17
C GLN A 361 -15.10 22.63 -29.66
N SER A 362 -16.10 21.75 -29.65
CA SER A 362 -17.38 22.06 -29.01
C SER A 362 -17.27 21.97 -27.48
N GLU A 363 -18.16 22.65 -26.77
CA GLU A 363 -18.21 22.60 -25.29
C GLU A 363 -18.56 21.21 -24.77
N VAL A 364 -19.40 20.48 -25.52
CA VAL A 364 -19.88 19.14 -25.18
C VAL A 364 -19.70 18.21 -26.38
N VAL A 365 -19.27 16.98 -26.10
CA VAL A 365 -19.13 15.92 -27.09
C VAL A 365 -19.93 14.71 -26.64
N ARG A 366 -20.63 14.07 -27.58
CA ARG A 366 -21.30 12.78 -27.33
C ARG A 366 -20.31 11.65 -27.52
N VAL A 367 -20.19 10.80 -26.51
CA VAL A 367 -19.30 9.63 -26.53
C VAL A 367 -20.03 8.35 -26.14
N HIS A 368 -19.56 7.23 -26.67
CA HIS A 368 -20.05 5.91 -26.27
C HIS A 368 -19.68 5.64 -24.79
N PRO A 369 -20.54 5.00 -23.97
CA PRO A 369 -20.23 4.70 -22.56
C PRO A 369 -18.91 3.95 -22.33
N LEU A 370 -18.47 3.17 -23.32
CA LEU A 370 -17.17 2.49 -23.30
C LEU A 370 -15.98 3.45 -23.16
N VAL A 371 -16.10 4.70 -23.61
CA VAL A 371 -15.06 5.73 -23.41
C VAL A 371 -14.86 6.01 -21.92
N ILE A 372 -15.97 6.22 -21.19
CA ILE A 372 -15.92 6.47 -19.75
C ILE A 372 -15.43 5.22 -19.02
N LEU A 373 -15.91 4.04 -19.42
CA LEU A 373 -15.48 2.77 -18.84
C LEU A 373 -13.96 2.54 -19.01
N GLY A 374 -13.45 2.76 -20.22
CA GLY A 374 -12.03 2.66 -20.52
C GLY A 374 -11.21 3.69 -19.74
N TRP A 375 -11.68 4.94 -19.63
CA TRP A 375 -10.96 5.94 -18.86
C TRP A 375 -10.94 5.61 -17.35
N LEU A 376 -12.07 5.26 -16.75
CA LEU A 376 -12.10 4.82 -15.35
C LEU A 376 -11.17 3.61 -15.13
N GLY A 377 -11.14 2.67 -16.08
CA GLY A 377 -10.17 1.58 -16.13
C GLY A 377 -8.71 2.04 -16.07
N LEU A 378 -8.34 3.01 -16.91
CA LEU A 378 -6.99 3.57 -16.93
C LEU A 378 -6.65 4.29 -15.63
N ILE A 379 -7.59 5.06 -15.05
CA ILE A 379 -7.40 5.71 -13.75
C ILE A 379 -7.12 4.65 -12.68
N MET A 380 -7.94 3.60 -12.60
CA MET A 380 -7.76 2.51 -11.63
C MET A 380 -6.40 1.84 -11.79
N THR A 381 -5.99 1.55 -13.03
CA THR A 381 -4.67 0.97 -13.32
C THR A 381 -3.54 1.93 -12.93
N ALA A 382 -3.65 3.21 -13.28
CA ALA A 382 -2.63 4.21 -12.98
C ALA A 382 -2.46 4.45 -11.48
N LEU A 383 -3.56 4.46 -10.72
CA LEU A 383 -3.50 4.61 -9.27
C LEU A 383 -2.75 3.43 -8.61
N ASN A 384 -2.96 2.21 -9.11
CA ASN A 384 -2.22 1.05 -8.62
C ASN A 384 -0.78 0.96 -9.17
N LEU A 385 -0.44 1.72 -10.21
CA LEU A 385 0.94 1.88 -10.70
C LEU A 385 1.73 2.96 -9.94
N MET A 386 1.13 3.65 -8.97
CA MET A 386 1.86 4.61 -8.15
C MET A 386 3.02 3.92 -7.39
N PRO A 387 4.20 4.58 -7.27
CA PRO A 387 5.38 3.98 -6.64
C PRO A 387 5.29 4.02 -5.12
N ALA A 388 4.36 3.25 -4.55
CA ALA A 388 4.08 3.22 -3.12
C ALA A 388 3.73 1.81 -2.62
N GLY A 389 4.42 1.37 -1.57
CA GLY A 389 4.00 0.22 -0.78
C GLY A 389 3.95 -1.09 -1.56
N GLN A 390 2.89 -1.87 -1.32
CA GLN A 390 2.60 -3.14 -2.03
C GLN A 390 1.79 -2.96 -3.31
N LEU A 391 1.56 -1.72 -3.77
CA LEU A 391 0.97 -1.47 -5.08
C LEU A 391 1.87 -2.02 -6.20
N ASP A 392 1.32 -2.21 -7.39
CA ASP A 392 2.06 -2.73 -8.56
C ASP A 392 3.30 -1.88 -8.86
N GLY A 393 3.14 -0.55 -8.84
CA GLY A 393 4.26 0.37 -9.01
C GLY A 393 5.29 0.27 -7.89
N GLY A 394 4.84 0.05 -6.65
CA GLY A 394 5.71 -0.20 -5.49
C GLY A 394 6.55 -1.46 -5.65
N ARG A 395 5.93 -2.56 -6.09
CA ARG A 395 6.59 -3.84 -6.41
C ARG A 395 7.62 -3.70 -7.52
N MET A 396 7.28 -2.99 -8.60
CA MET A 396 8.18 -2.75 -9.71
C MET A 396 9.39 -1.91 -9.28
N ILE A 397 9.17 -0.84 -8.52
CA ILE A 397 10.25 -0.02 -7.97
C ILE A 397 11.12 -0.82 -6.99
N GLN A 398 10.52 -1.64 -6.14
CA GLN A 398 11.27 -2.53 -5.24
C GLN A 398 12.11 -3.51 -6.05
N ALA A 399 11.55 -4.10 -7.11
CA ALA A 399 12.27 -5.02 -7.95
C ALA A 399 13.43 -4.36 -8.71
N ILE A 400 13.30 -3.13 -9.20
CA ILE A 400 14.35 -2.45 -9.99
C ILE A 400 15.38 -1.75 -9.09
N TYR A 401 14.96 -1.10 -8.02
CA TYR A 401 15.82 -0.22 -7.21
C TYR A 401 16.03 -0.68 -5.75
N GLY A 402 15.45 -1.82 -5.38
CA GLY A 402 15.54 -2.41 -4.06
C GLY A 402 14.60 -1.79 -3.02
N THR A 403 14.53 -2.47 -1.87
CA THR A 403 13.61 -2.14 -0.76
C THR A 403 13.83 -0.75 -0.15
N LYS A 404 15.07 -0.28 -0.07
CA LYS A 404 15.40 1.05 0.49
C LYS A 404 14.78 2.17 -0.36
N THR A 405 14.90 2.07 -1.68
CA THR A 405 14.38 3.06 -2.63
C THR A 405 12.85 3.01 -2.68
N ALA A 406 12.26 1.81 -2.69
CA ALA A 406 10.80 1.63 -2.64
C ALA A 406 10.17 2.29 -1.40
N LYS A 407 10.79 2.14 -0.22
CA LYS A 407 10.33 2.81 1.00
C LYS A 407 10.40 4.34 0.90
N ARG A 408 11.48 4.89 0.34
CA ARG A 408 11.62 6.33 0.13
C ARG A 408 10.57 6.86 -0.85
N LEU A 409 10.37 6.17 -1.97
CA LEU A 409 9.37 6.56 -2.97
C LEU A 409 7.94 6.42 -2.45
N THR A 410 7.67 5.48 -1.55
CA THR A 410 6.38 5.39 -0.85
C THR A 410 6.10 6.65 -0.04
N ILE A 411 7.10 7.13 0.72
CA ILE A 411 6.96 8.38 1.49
C ILE A 411 6.75 9.57 0.56
N ILE A 412 7.53 9.66 -0.53
CA ILE A 412 7.39 10.74 -1.52
C ILE A 412 5.98 10.72 -2.13
N THR A 413 5.49 9.57 -2.55
CA THR A 413 4.14 9.40 -3.10
C THR A 413 3.06 9.83 -2.10
N LEU A 414 3.18 9.46 -0.82
CA LEU A 414 2.26 9.87 0.22
C LEU A 414 2.29 11.39 0.48
N VAL A 415 3.47 12.02 0.44
CA VAL A 415 3.61 13.47 0.56
C VAL A 415 2.96 14.18 -0.63
N VAL A 416 3.23 13.71 -1.86
CA VAL A 416 2.62 14.26 -3.08
C VAL A 416 1.10 14.11 -3.04
N LEU A 417 0.58 12.93 -2.71
CA LEU A 417 -0.86 12.73 -2.56
C LEU A 417 -1.45 13.60 -1.45
N GLY A 418 -0.72 13.81 -0.34
CA GLY A 418 -1.13 14.71 0.74
C GLY A 418 -1.21 16.18 0.30
N LEU A 419 -0.33 16.62 -0.60
CA LEU A 419 -0.41 17.96 -1.20
C LEU A 419 -1.58 18.06 -2.20
N VAL A 420 -1.75 17.06 -3.06
CA VAL A 420 -2.85 17.00 -4.04
C VAL A 420 -4.21 16.90 -3.33
N ALA A 421 -4.25 16.25 -2.17
CA ALA A 421 -5.44 16.12 -1.32
C ALA A 421 -6.05 17.46 -0.88
N ILE A 422 -5.27 18.55 -0.89
CA ILE A 422 -5.76 19.90 -0.59
C ILE A 422 -6.82 20.35 -1.61
N VAL A 423 -6.65 19.94 -2.87
CA VAL A 423 -7.52 20.35 -3.99
C VAL A 423 -8.42 19.21 -4.44
N ASN A 424 -8.00 17.96 -4.24
CA ASN A 424 -8.73 16.78 -4.71
C ASN A 424 -8.98 15.76 -3.56
N PRO A 425 -10.22 15.65 -3.06
CA PRO A 425 -10.58 14.68 -2.03
C PRO A 425 -10.29 13.21 -2.41
N LEU A 426 -10.28 12.86 -3.70
CA LEU A 426 -9.94 11.49 -4.15
C LEU A 426 -8.49 11.14 -3.80
N ALA A 427 -7.57 12.11 -3.89
CA ALA A 427 -6.18 11.91 -3.53
C ALA A 427 -6.01 11.68 -2.02
N LEU A 428 -6.85 12.30 -1.18
CA LEU A 428 -6.86 12.06 0.26
C LEU A 428 -7.29 10.63 0.58
N TYR A 429 -8.37 10.16 -0.04
CA TYR A 429 -8.85 8.79 0.16
C TYR A 429 -7.76 7.79 -0.21
N TRP A 430 -7.12 7.98 -1.37
CA TRP A 430 -6.02 7.10 -1.78
C TRP A 430 -4.80 7.20 -0.87
N ALA A 431 -4.40 8.39 -0.43
CA ALA A 431 -3.33 8.54 0.55
C ALA A 431 -3.62 7.74 1.82
N LEU A 432 -4.86 7.76 2.30
CA LEU A 432 -5.29 7.01 3.48
C LEU A 432 -5.26 5.50 3.25
N VAL A 433 -5.77 5.01 2.11
CA VAL A 433 -5.71 3.58 1.76
C VAL A 433 -4.26 3.11 1.70
N ILE A 434 -3.36 3.86 1.06
CA ILE A 434 -1.94 3.49 1.01
C ILE A 434 -1.37 3.50 2.43
N LEU A 435 -1.58 4.57 3.19
CA LEU A 435 -1.01 4.74 4.52
C LEU A 435 -1.44 3.62 5.49
N LEU A 436 -2.70 3.19 5.43
CA LEU A 436 -3.28 2.21 6.36
C LEU A 436 -3.13 0.76 5.89
N LEU A 437 -3.26 0.50 4.59
CA LEU A 437 -3.41 -0.87 4.07
C LEU A 437 -2.22 -1.33 3.22
N GLN A 438 -1.45 -0.42 2.61
CA GLN A 438 -0.44 -0.78 1.61
C GLN A 438 0.96 -0.22 1.89
N ARG A 439 1.18 0.60 2.92
CA ARG A 439 2.41 1.38 3.13
C ARG A 439 3.69 0.53 3.16
N ASP A 440 3.61 -0.67 3.69
CA ASP A 440 4.77 -1.54 3.82
C ASP A 440 5.16 -2.10 2.45
N VAL A 441 6.45 -2.31 2.22
CA VAL A 441 6.94 -2.97 1.00
C VAL A 441 6.82 -4.49 1.13
N ASP A 442 6.82 -5.21 0.01
CA ASP A 442 6.80 -6.67 0.03
C ASP A 442 8.08 -7.23 0.66
N GLN A 443 8.00 -8.47 1.15
CA GLN A 443 9.14 -9.14 1.76
C GLN A 443 10.25 -9.35 0.72
N PRO A 444 11.53 -9.34 1.13
CA PRO A 444 12.65 -9.62 0.24
C PRO A 444 12.52 -10.97 -0.46
N SER A 445 12.94 -11.02 -1.72
CA SER A 445 13.13 -12.25 -2.49
C SER A 445 14.28 -13.08 -1.93
N LEU A 446 14.39 -14.34 -2.36
CA LEU A 446 15.52 -15.20 -1.98
C LEU A 446 16.84 -14.65 -2.52
N ASP A 447 16.85 -14.19 -3.77
CA ASP A 447 17.96 -13.43 -4.35
C ASP A 447 17.54 -11.96 -4.59
N GLU A 448 18.05 -11.06 -3.76
CA GLU A 448 17.87 -9.61 -3.88
C GLU A 448 19.08 -8.90 -4.51
N ILE A 449 20.18 -9.63 -4.77
CA ILE A 449 21.40 -9.07 -5.34
C ILE A 449 21.29 -8.98 -6.85
N THR A 450 20.77 -10.03 -7.49
CA THR A 450 20.61 -10.06 -8.95
C THR A 450 19.55 -9.06 -9.39
N GLU A 451 19.96 -8.10 -10.22
CA GLU A 451 19.07 -7.08 -10.79
C GLU A 451 18.18 -7.65 -11.91
N PRO A 452 16.98 -7.10 -12.12
CA PRO A 452 16.20 -7.38 -13.32
C PRO A 452 16.93 -6.92 -14.59
N ASP A 453 16.61 -7.54 -15.73
CA ASP A 453 17.17 -7.16 -17.03
C ASP A 453 16.68 -5.79 -17.54
N ASP A 454 17.42 -5.23 -18.49
CA ASP A 454 17.13 -3.90 -19.07
C ASP A 454 15.75 -3.81 -19.72
N ILE A 455 15.22 -4.93 -20.23
CA ILE A 455 13.88 -5.01 -20.81
C ILE A 455 12.82 -4.72 -19.74
N ARG A 456 12.94 -5.34 -18.55
CA ARG A 456 12.04 -5.06 -17.42
C ARG A 456 12.19 -3.63 -16.93
N ALA A 457 13.42 -3.10 -16.87
CA ALA A 457 13.63 -1.70 -16.51
C ALA A 457 12.92 -0.75 -17.49
N GLY A 458 13.06 -0.98 -18.81
CA GLY A 458 12.38 -0.22 -19.85
C GLY A 458 10.85 -0.33 -19.78
N LEU A 459 10.32 -1.54 -19.57
CA LEU A 459 8.88 -1.76 -19.36
C LEU A 459 8.37 -1.05 -18.10
N GLY A 460 9.17 -1.05 -17.03
CA GLY A 460 8.86 -0.35 -15.80
C GLY A 460 8.76 1.16 -15.99
N LEU A 461 9.71 1.74 -16.72
CA LEU A 461 9.67 3.15 -17.09
C LEU A 461 8.44 3.49 -17.95
N LEU A 462 8.11 2.65 -18.94
CA LEU A 462 6.93 2.84 -19.79
C LEU A 462 5.64 2.85 -18.96
N LEU A 463 5.46 1.89 -18.05
CA LEU A 463 4.28 1.80 -17.20
C LEU A 463 4.18 2.99 -16.23
N LEU A 464 5.29 3.43 -15.63
CA LEU A 464 5.31 4.62 -14.79
C LEU A 464 5.02 5.91 -15.60
N PHE A 465 5.51 5.98 -16.83
CA PHE A 465 5.17 7.06 -17.75
C PHE A 465 3.67 7.07 -18.09
N LEU A 466 3.09 5.91 -18.43
CA LEU A 466 1.66 5.78 -18.70
C LEU A 466 0.81 6.14 -17.48
N MET A 467 1.26 5.77 -16.29
CA MET A 467 0.63 6.19 -15.03
C MET A 467 0.63 7.71 -14.87
N ALA A 468 1.80 8.36 -15.05
CA ALA A 468 1.91 9.81 -14.97
C ALA A 468 1.05 10.50 -16.04
N ALA A 469 1.11 10.04 -17.29
CA ALA A 469 0.32 10.57 -18.40
C ALA A 469 -1.20 10.39 -18.18
N THR A 470 -1.61 9.36 -17.43
CA THR A 470 -3.01 9.13 -17.09
C THR A 470 -3.48 10.06 -15.97
N LEU A 471 -2.69 10.23 -14.90
CA LEU A 471 -3.11 10.97 -13.70
C LEU A 471 -2.86 12.47 -13.77
N ILE A 472 -1.92 12.93 -14.61
CA ILE A 472 -1.60 14.35 -14.74
C ILE A 472 -2.59 14.99 -15.72
N PRO A 473 -3.30 16.06 -15.29
CA PRO A 473 -4.18 16.80 -16.16
C PRO A 473 -3.37 17.59 -17.20
N MET A 474 -3.99 17.79 -18.36
CA MET A 474 -3.39 18.55 -19.44
C MET A 474 -3.30 20.04 -19.06
N ALA A 475 -2.11 20.62 -19.20
CA ALA A 475 -1.94 22.06 -19.01
C ALA A 475 -2.77 22.84 -20.05
N PRO A 476 -3.37 24.00 -19.71
CA PRO A 476 -4.20 24.77 -20.64
C PRO A 476 -3.50 25.11 -21.96
N GLY A 477 -2.20 25.43 -21.92
CA GLY A 477 -1.42 25.71 -23.14
C GLY A 477 -1.23 24.48 -24.05
N LEU A 478 -1.15 23.27 -23.46
CA LEU A 478 -1.09 22.03 -24.23
C LEU A 478 -2.47 21.68 -24.81
N ALA A 479 -3.53 21.88 -24.02
CA ALA A 479 -4.91 21.70 -24.47
C ALA A 479 -5.26 22.60 -25.65
N GLY A 480 -4.87 23.89 -25.59
CA GLY A 480 -5.04 24.83 -26.69
C GLY A 480 -4.27 24.43 -27.96
N ARG A 481 -3.02 23.98 -27.82
CA ARG A 481 -2.23 23.47 -28.96
C ARG A 481 -2.83 22.22 -29.59
N LEU A 482 -3.43 21.35 -28.78
CA LEU A 482 -4.14 20.17 -29.23
C LEU A 482 -5.58 20.50 -29.68
N GLY A 483 -6.03 21.75 -29.57
CA GLY A 483 -7.39 22.18 -29.92
C GLY A 483 -8.46 21.38 -29.18
N ILE A 484 -8.29 21.23 -27.87
CA ILE A 484 -9.22 20.58 -26.95
C ILE A 484 -9.79 21.65 -26.01
N GLY A 485 -11.07 21.97 -26.15
CA GLY A 485 -11.72 23.09 -25.46
C GLY A 485 -11.34 24.41 -26.12
N GLY A 486 -12.34 25.05 -26.75
CA GLY A 486 -12.23 26.40 -27.32
C GLY A 486 -12.34 27.49 -26.27
#